data_AF-A0A359E853-F1
#
_entry.id   AF-A0A359E853-F1
#
_cell.length_a   1.000
_cell.length_b   1.000
_cell.length_c   1.000
_cell.angle_alpha   90.00
_cell.angle_beta   90.00
_cell.angle_gamma   90.00
#
_symmetry.space_group_name_H-M   'P 1'
#
loop_
_entity.id
_entity.type
_entity.pdbx_description
1 polymer ?
#
loop_
_entity_poly.entity_id
_entity_poly.type
_entity_poly.pdbx_seq_one_letter_code
_entity_poly.pdbx_strand_id
1 'polypeptide(L)' 'MTSKTEIESLLFLMDDPDPFVQQSVESRLQELGEKAVPLLDEYRSEINGEDAKNRVNDVIHKLTFDNLESDFI' A
#
# COMPACT_ATOMS: atom_id res chain seq x y z
N MET A 1 -14.01 -9.37 -5.58
CA MET A 1 -14.12 -7.94 -5.89
C MET A 1 -13.35 -7.24 -4.79
N THR A 2 -12.13 -6.79 -5.07
CA THR A 2 -11.41 -5.97 -4.09
C THR A 2 -11.96 -4.56 -4.24
N SER A 3 -12.68 -4.10 -3.23
CA SER A 3 -13.33 -2.78 -3.25
C SER A 3 -12.34 -1.72 -2.79
N LYS A 4 -12.43 -0.50 -3.33
CA LYS A 4 -11.64 0.67 -2.91
C LYS A 4 -11.56 0.81 -1.37
N THR A 5 -12.67 0.55 -0.70
CA THR A 5 -12.82 0.55 0.77
C THR A 5 -11.90 -0.43 1.51
N GLU A 6 -11.58 -1.57 0.89
CA GLU A 6 -10.68 -2.56 1.50
C GLU A 6 -9.25 -2.02 1.55
N ILE A 7 -8.78 -1.35 0.51
CA ILE A 7 -7.46 -0.71 0.52
C ILE A 7 -7.43 0.52 1.42
N GLU A 8 -8.46 1.36 1.43
CA GLU A 8 -8.54 2.46 2.39
C GLU A 8 -8.45 1.96 3.84
N SER A 9 -9.09 0.83 4.14
CA SER A 9 -8.99 0.19 5.45
C SER A 9 -7.57 -0.32 5.72
N LEU A 10 -6.93 -0.96 4.74
CA LEU A 10 -5.55 -1.44 4.89
C LEU A 10 -4.56 -0.30 5.14
N LEU A 11 -4.70 0.84 4.44
CA LEU A 11 -3.84 2.00 4.70
C LEU A 11 -4.11 2.65 6.04
N PHE A 12 -5.38 2.75 6.45
CA PHE A 12 -5.71 3.26 7.78
C PHE A 12 -5.10 2.38 8.89
N LEU A 13 -5.12 1.06 8.68
CA LEU A 13 -4.52 0.07 9.56
C LEU A 13 -2.98 0.10 9.53
N MET A 14 -2.36 0.71 8.52
CA MET A 14 -0.90 0.84 8.43
C MET A 14 -0.34 1.83 9.47
N ASP A 15 -1.14 2.80 9.91
CA ASP A 15 -0.81 3.71 11.01
C ASP A 15 -1.19 3.14 12.39
N ASP A 16 -1.75 1.92 12.44
CA ASP A 16 -2.08 1.27 13.70
C ASP A 16 -0.81 0.83 14.44
N PRO A 17 -0.71 1.03 15.77
CA PRO A 17 0.44 0.62 16.55
C PRO A 17 0.55 -0.90 16.76
N ASP A 18 -0.47 -1.68 16.39
CA ASP A 18 -0.47 -3.14 16.54
C ASP A 18 0.37 -3.81 15.43
N PRO A 19 1.45 -4.55 15.78
CA PRO A 19 2.29 -5.23 14.82
C PRO A 19 1.58 -6.34 14.03
N PHE A 20 0.53 -6.96 14.61
CA PHE A 20 -0.26 -7.97 13.90
C PHE A 20 -1.09 -7.35 12.78
N VAL A 21 -1.58 -6.12 13.02
CA VAL A 21 -2.32 -5.34 12.04
C VAL A 21 -1.40 -4.93 10.89
N GLN A 22 -0.22 -4.37 11.20
CA GLN A 22 0.78 -4.00 10.19
C GLN A 22 1.18 -5.19 9.30
N GLN A 23 1.43 -6.36 9.91
CA GLN A 23 1.80 -7.57 9.17
C GLN A 23 0.67 -8.07 8.25
N SER A 24 -0.58 -7.98 8.72
CA SER A 24 -1.76 -8.33 7.92
C SER A 24 -1.93 -7.38 6.73
N VAL A 25 -1.69 -6.09 6.95
CA VAL A 25 -1.73 -5.06 5.92
C VAL A 25 -0.66 -5.28 4.86
N GLU A 26 0.60 -5.49 5.26
CA GLU A 26 1.71 -5.79 4.35
C GLU A 26 1.42 -7.03 3.51
N SER A 27 0.99 -8.13 4.14
CA SER A 27 0.69 -9.37 3.42
C SER A 27 -0.43 -9.16 2.40
N ARG A 28 -1.45 -8.36 2.74
CA ARG A 28 -2.56 -8.08 1.83
C ARG A 28 -2.16 -7.17 0.68
N LEU A 29 -1.36 -6.15 0.96
CA LEU A 29 -0.77 -5.27 -0.06
C LEU A 29 0.11 -6.05 -1.03
N GLN A 30 0.93 -7.00 -0.53
CA GLN A 30 1.71 -7.91 -1.36
C GLN A 30 0.83 -8.80 -2.24
N GLU A 31 -0.24 -9.39 -1.71
CA GLU A 31 -1.20 -10.17 -2.51
C GLU A 31 -1.87 -9.33 -3.60
N LEU A 32 -2.08 -8.04 -3.34
CA LEU A 32 -2.71 -7.11 -4.29
C LEU A 32 -1.73 -6.62 -5.36
N GLY A 33 -0.44 -6.51 -5.03
CA GLY A 33 0.62 -6.08 -5.95
C GLY A 33 0.27 -4.79 -6.67
N GLU A 34 0.39 -4.78 -8.00
CA GLU A 34 0.09 -3.63 -8.85
C GLU A 34 -1.38 -3.14 -8.75
N LYS A 35 -2.32 -3.98 -8.33
CA LYS A 35 -3.73 -3.56 -8.18
C LYS A 35 -3.92 -2.61 -7.01
N ALA A 36 -2.99 -2.58 -6.05
CA ALA A 36 -3.01 -1.64 -4.94
C ALA A 36 -2.48 -0.25 -5.32
N VAL A 37 -1.63 -0.14 -6.35
CA VAL A 37 -0.98 1.10 -6.80
C VAL A 37 -1.97 2.25 -7.05
N PRO A 38 -3.00 2.10 -7.90
CA PRO A 38 -3.93 3.20 -8.17
C PRO A 38 -4.69 3.67 -6.92
N LEU A 39 -4.96 2.75 -5.99
CA LEU A 39 -5.70 3.04 -4.76
C LEU A 39 -4.81 3.74 -3.72
N LEU A 40 -3.54 3.33 -3.64
CA LEU A 40 -2.51 4.00 -2.85
C LEU A 40 -2.27 5.43 -3.33
N ASP A 41 -2.27 5.67 -4.65
CA ASP A 41 -2.06 7.00 -5.23
C ASP A 41 -3.27 7.94 -4.99
N GLU A 42 -4.50 7.40 -5.03
CA GLU A 42 -5.69 8.14 -4.59
C GLU A 42 -5.57 8.55 -3.12
N TYR A 43 -5.25 7.61 -2.22
CA TYR A 43 -5.10 7.90 -0.79
C TYR A 43 -4.00 8.92 -0.51
N ARG A 44 -2.86 8.82 -1.21
CA ARG A 44 -1.77 9.81 -1.16
C ARG A 44 -2.24 11.21 -1.49
N SER A 45 -3.22 11.37 -2.38
CA SER A 45 -3.82 12.67 -2.71
C SER A 45 -4.76 13.18 -1.61
N GLU A 46 -5.39 12.28 -0.84
CA GLU A 46 -6.34 12.63 0.23
C GLU A 46 -5.67 12.96 1.57
N ILE A 47 -4.54 12.32 1.88
CA ILE A 47 -3.80 12.60 3.13
C ILE A 47 -3.07 13.94 3.10
N ASN A 48 -3.10 14.63 4.24
CA ASN A 48 -2.42 15.91 4.42
C ASN A 48 -1.20 15.71 5.33
N GLY A 49 0.00 15.70 4.72
CA GLY A 49 1.28 15.54 5.41
C GLY A 49 2.33 14.97 4.47
N GLU A 50 3.47 15.65 4.32
CA GLU A 50 4.55 15.19 3.44
C GLU A 50 5.15 13.85 3.89
N ASP A 51 5.33 13.63 5.20
CA ASP A 51 5.84 12.38 5.73
C ASP A 51 4.95 11.17 5.39
N ALA A 52 3.65 11.32 5.55
CA ALA A 52 2.70 10.26 5.22
C ALA A 52 2.64 10.01 3.70
N LYS A 53 2.68 11.08 2.88
CA LYS A 53 2.76 10.96 1.41
C LYS A 53 4.03 10.24 0.95
N ASN A 54 5.16 10.51 1.60
CA ASN A 54 6.43 9.86 1.28
C ASN A 54 6.38 8.37 1.62
N ARG A 55 5.84 7.99 2.80
CA ARG A 55 5.66 6.58 3.16
C ARG A 55 4.79 5.81 2.17
N VAL A 56 3.65 6.39 1.77
CA VAL A 56 2.77 5.77 0.78
C VAL A 56 3.48 5.65 -0.58
N ASN A 57 4.27 6.65 -0.96
CA ASN A 57 5.07 6.60 -2.19
C ASN A 57 6.11 5.46 -2.15
N ASP A 58 6.84 5.30 -1.05
CA ASP A 58 7.79 4.18 -0.87
C ASP A 58 7.10 2.81 -1.02
N VAL A 59 5.89 2.66 -0.46
CA VAL A 59 5.10 1.42 -0.59
C VAL A 59 4.66 1.20 -2.03
N ILE A 60 4.17 2.24 -2.73
CA ILE A 60 3.82 2.17 -4.16
C ILE A 60 5.05 1.75 -4.98
N HIS A 61 6.18 2.43 -4.76
CA HIS A 61 7.43 2.16 -5.48
C HIS A 61 7.88 0.72 -5.26
N LYS A 62 7.84 0.22 -4.02
CA LYS A 62 8.11 -1.19 -3.72
C LYS A 62 7.18 -2.12 -4.48
N LEU A 63 5.87 -1.93 -4.41
CA LEU A 63 4.90 -2.83 -5.07
C LEU A 63 5.05 -2.86 -6.60
N THR A 64 5.38 -1.72 -7.21
CA THR A 64 5.64 -1.62 -8.65
C THR A 64 6.98 -2.24 -9.04
N PHE A 65 8.02 -2.06 -8.22
CA PHE A 65 9.36 -2.57 -8.52
C PHE A 65 9.59 -4.04 -8.14
N ASP A 66 8.95 -4.56 -7.09
CA ASP A 66 9.00 -5.99 -6.74
C ASP A 66 8.47 -6.87 -7.90
N ASN A 67 7.46 -6.35 -8.63
CA ASN A 67 6.98 -7.00 -9.84
C ASN A 67 7.98 -6.90 -11.00
N LEU A 68 8.71 -5.79 -11.13
CA LEU A 68 9.72 -5.62 -12.17
C LEU A 68 10.93 -6.53 -11.93
N GLU A 69 11.42 -6.69 -10.70
CA GLU A 69 12.55 -7.59 -10.41
C GLU A 69 12.21 -9.08 -10.62
N SER A 70 10.95 -9.46 -10.42
CA SER A 70 10.48 -10.83 -10.72
C SER A 70 10.38 -11.13 -12.23
N ASP A 71 10.30 -10.11 -13.09
CA ASP A 71 10.24 -10.30 -14.56
C ASP A 71 11.63 -10.50 -15.20
N PHE A 72 12.72 -10.27 -14.44
CA PHE A 72 14.10 -10.42 -14.93
C PHE A 72 14.80 -11.75 -14.55
N ILE A 73 14.10 -12.73 -13.95
CA ILE A 73 14.65 -14.07 -13.61
C ILE A 73 14.08 -15.18 -14.50
#